data_AF-A0A9E6C988-F1
#
_entry.id   AF-A0A9E6C988-F1
#
_cell.length_a   1.000
_cell.length_b   1.000
_cell.length_c   1.000
_cell.angle_alpha   90.00
_cell.angle_beta   90.00
_cell.angle_gamma   90.00
#
_symmetry.space_group_name_H-M   'P 1'
#
loop_
_entity.id
_entity.type
_entity.pdbx_description
1 polymer ?
#
loop_
_entity_poly.entity_id
_entity_poly.type
_entity_poly.pdbx_seq_one_letter_code
_entity_poly.pdbx_strand_id
1 'polypeptide(L)'
;MRHNRLTRRQFLGIFAGTTMAAGGWMYASRDQIDQYLRRALQDTVDFRKHYDPYPIALDEKDRIHPGDLPVYAGSAADSLALFRYYPQLAYSRTNTAKVQIINIHHQDFQQVSRRISRCARIQNSLFPYRDIQDRFIVPWAPLFAKWTPVRKINHPAFHTLHRQVLYVKDEGSDSVALYGNKARKYEFSFPFCLQTGAQNLVTFGSLSSNHCLFTALTAACSKVGACFGTAEPKVLLNLYPQVFYPHITAKLKCLLALGAGIRFLHNDLEVAYSILANQAREHFSPDDAFAYCEPGGSNPLTTLAHVNAVFELQEQIVDGRAPLQEPPDYIYVPLGSGGTCMGLVLGCYLLGWKTKVVGTTSQDKSAWKRALIFGDPTRPFLVQNGIRLLEHTLELLAAFDLKHQASPILDAGTILERHFTFDNTIWKPAYGIASERTKALMQRFSDGRTLTLDQTFSGKSFTTLMNHVQAGKLTGKKVLFWNTHQRFDFMSYPKIKDISLNLLPVDLRDYIAHCA
;
A
#
# COMPACT_ATOMS: atom_id res chain seq x y z
N MET A 1 -27.38 -24.62 -0.53
CA MET A 1 -25.99 -24.22 -0.86
C MET A 1 -25.92 -23.92 -2.36
N ARG A 2 -26.05 -22.65 -2.76
CA ARG A 2 -25.92 -22.24 -4.18
C ARG A 2 -24.45 -21.91 -4.45
N HIS A 3 -23.81 -22.69 -5.32
CA HIS A 3 -22.46 -22.43 -5.81
C HIS A 3 -22.47 -21.19 -6.72
N ASN A 4 -21.88 -20.08 -6.28
CA ASN A 4 -21.66 -18.91 -7.14
C ASN A 4 -20.53 -19.20 -8.13
N ARG A 5 -20.89 -19.06 -9.41
CA ARG A 5 -20.11 -19.41 -10.61
C ARG A 5 -19.27 -18.19 -11.02
N LEU A 6 -17.97 -18.37 -11.23
CA LEU A 6 -17.12 -17.41 -11.96
C LEU A 6 -17.51 -17.44 -13.45
N THR A 7 -17.65 -16.27 -14.07
CA THR A 7 -18.00 -16.18 -15.51
C THR A 7 -16.76 -16.30 -16.39
N ARG A 8 -16.91 -16.92 -17.56
CA ARG A 8 -15.83 -17.23 -18.53
C ARG A 8 -14.96 -16.02 -18.93
N ARG A 9 -15.52 -14.80 -18.89
CA ARG A 9 -14.80 -13.53 -19.14
C ARG A 9 -13.86 -13.12 -18.00
N GLN A 10 -14.25 -13.37 -16.75
CA GLN A 10 -13.43 -13.07 -15.56
C GLN A 10 -12.18 -13.97 -15.49
N PHE A 11 -12.28 -15.16 -16.08
CA PHE A 11 -11.20 -16.14 -16.13
C PHE A 11 -10.16 -15.83 -17.23
N LEU A 12 -10.61 -15.44 -18.42
CA LEU A 12 -9.71 -15.13 -19.56
C LEU A 12 -8.79 -13.92 -19.31
N GLY A 13 -9.20 -12.96 -18.47
CA GLY A 13 -8.36 -11.80 -18.12
C GLY A 13 -7.21 -12.11 -17.14
N ILE A 14 -7.35 -13.13 -16.29
CA ILE A 14 -6.28 -13.58 -15.38
C ILE A 14 -5.27 -14.47 -16.12
N PHE A 15 -5.75 -15.25 -17.10
CA PHE A 15 -5.01 -16.39 -17.63
C PHE A 15 -4.28 -16.14 -18.96
N ALA A 16 -4.59 -15.08 -19.70
CA ALA A 16 -3.96 -14.82 -20.99
C ALA A 16 -2.45 -14.48 -20.90
N GLY A 17 -1.89 -14.37 -19.69
CA GLY A 17 -0.50 -13.97 -19.46
C GLY A 17 0.53 -15.09 -19.35
N THR A 18 0.13 -16.35 -19.16
CA THR A 18 1.09 -17.44 -18.86
C THR A 18 1.41 -18.38 -20.01
N THR A 19 0.63 -18.41 -21.09
CA THR A 19 0.94 -19.25 -22.27
C THR A 19 0.36 -18.69 -23.57
N MET A 20 1.11 -17.82 -24.27
CA MET A 20 0.95 -17.63 -25.73
C MET A 20 2.13 -18.24 -26.51
N ALA A 21 2.76 -19.28 -25.97
CA ALA A 21 3.60 -20.19 -26.75
C ALA A 21 2.81 -21.41 -27.29
N ALA A 22 1.53 -21.57 -26.95
CA ALA A 22 0.70 -22.65 -27.50
C ALA A 22 -0.70 -22.12 -27.80
N GLY A 23 -0.97 -21.85 -29.08
CA GLY A 23 -2.32 -21.56 -29.56
C GLY A 23 -3.26 -22.74 -29.25
N GLY A 24 -4.39 -22.47 -28.60
CA GLY A 24 -5.41 -23.49 -28.33
C GLY A 24 -6.39 -23.23 -27.18
N TRP A 25 -6.19 -22.21 -26.35
CA TRP A 25 -6.82 -22.17 -25.01
C TRP A 25 -8.05 -21.27 -24.84
N MET A 26 -8.56 -20.61 -25.89
CA MET A 26 -9.82 -19.83 -25.78
C MET A 26 -11.08 -20.69 -25.49
N TYR A 27 -10.94 -22.02 -25.40
CA TYR A 27 -12.05 -22.97 -25.25
C TYR A 27 -11.99 -23.86 -23.99
N ALA A 28 -11.10 -23.60 -23.02
CA ALA A 28 -10.96 -24.48 -21.86
C ALA A 28 -12.22 -24.56 -20.97
N SER A 29 -12.58 -25.78 -20.53
CA SER A 29 -13.69 -26.05 -19.62
C SER A 29 -13.30 -25.81 -18.15
N ARG A 30 -14.30 -25.70 -17.27
CA ARG A 30 -14.11 -25.47 -15.83
C ARG A 30 -13.22 -26.55 -15.16
N ASP A 31 -13.32 -27.79 -15.61
CA ASP A 31 -12.54 -28.88 -15.03
C ASP A 31 -11.05 -28.81 -15.43
N GLN A 32 -10.76 -28.33 -16.64
CA GLN A 32 -9.38 -28.11 -17.11
C GLN A 32 -8.70 -26.98 -16.31
N ILE A 33 -9.48 -26.01 -15.87
CA ILE A 33 -9.04 -24.89 -15.02
C ILE A 33 -8.70 -25.38 -13.62
N ASP A 34 -9.59 -26.16 -13.00
CA ASP A 34 -9.37 -26.72 -11.66
C ASP A 34 -8.17 -27.68 -11.66
N GLN A 35 -7.95 -28.43 -12.75
CA GLN A 35 -6.79 -29.29 -12.93
C GLN A 35 -5.48 -28.47 -12.99
N TYR A 36 -5.49 -27.31 -13.65
CA TYR A 36 -4.32 -26.44 -13.72
C TYR A 36 -3.99 -25.79 -12.38
N LEU A 37 -4.98 -25.29 -11.63
CA LEU A 37 -4.75 -24.71 -10.31
C LEU A 37 -4.18 -25.74 -9.34
N ARG A 38 -4.66 -26.99 -9.40
CA ARG A 38 -4.09 -28.11 -8.64
C ARG A 38 -2.64 -28.39 -9.06
N ARG A 39 -2.33 -28.30 -10.36
CA ARG A 39 -0.95 -28.46 -10.86
C ARG A 39 -0.03 -27.32 -10.41
N ALA A 40 -0.47 -26.07 -10.45
CA ALA A 40 0.29 -24.95 -9.90
C ALA A 40 0.52 -25.10 -8.40
N LEU A 41 -0.47 -25.61 -7.65
CA LEU A 41 -0.33 -25.95 -6.24
C LEU A 41 0.72 -27.06 -6.04
N GLN A 42 0.68 -28.10 -6.87
CA GLN A 42 1.62 -29.22 -6.87
C GLN A 42 3.05 -28.76 -7.17
N ASP A 43 3.24 -27.95 -8.20
CA ASP A 43 4.53 -27.37 -8.57
C ASP A 43 5.06 -26.46 -7.45
N THR A 44 4.18 -25.75 -6.74
CA THR A 44 4.55 -24.96 -5.55
C THR A 44 5.00 -25.86 -4.39
N VAL A 45 4.38 -27.03 -4.21
CA VAL A 45 4.74 -28.03 -3.20
C VAL A 45 6.05 -28.72 -3.55
N ASP A 46 6.30 -29.03 -4.82
CA ASP A 46 7.57 -29.61 -5.26
C ASP A 46 8.71 -28.59 -5.24
N PHE A 47 8.44 -27.30 -5.50
CA PHE A 47 9.42 -26.23 -5.32
C PHE A 47 9.85 -26.06 -3.85
N ARG A 48 8.95 -26.30 -2.87
CA ARG A 48 9.31 -26.29 -1.44
C ARG A 48 10.34 -27.38 -1.07
N LYS A 49 10.44 -28.46 -1.83
CA LYS A 49 11.42 -29.54 -1.54
C LYS A 49 12.87 -29.13 -1.81
N HIS A 50 13.10 -28.02 -2.53
CA HIS A 50 14.45 -27.63 -2.96
C HIS A 50 14.87 -26.21 -2.57
N TYR A 51 14.01 -25.43 -1.90
CA TYR A 51 14.32 -24.05 -1.50
C TYR A 51 13.59 -23.64 -0.22
N ASP A 52 14.33 -23.50 0.87
CA ASP A 52 13.83 -22.83 2.08
C ASP A 52 14.03 -21.31 1.93
N PRO A 53 12.96 -20.50 1.79
CA PRO A 53 13.08 -19.06 1.62
C PRO A 53 13.42 -18.32 2.92
N TYR A 54 13.47 -19.01 4.06
CA TYR A 54 13.80 -18.42 5.35
C TYR A 54 15.31 -18.41 5.57
N PRO A 55 15.87 -17.34 6.15
CA PRO A 55 17.29 -17.29 6.44
C PRO A 55 17.66 -18.46 7.37
N ILE A 56 18.79 -19.12 7.08
CA ILE A 56 19.37 -20.15 7.94
C ILE A 56 19.52 -19.54 9.33
N ALA A 57 18.89 -20.19 10.33
CA ALA A 57 18.85 -19.86 11.76
C ALA A 57 19.60 -18.57 12.14
N LEU A 58 18.95 -17.42 11.97
CA LEU A 58 19.39 -16.17 12.60
C LEU A 58 19.46 -16.40 14.11
N ASP A 59 20.63 -16.14 14.70
CA ASP A 59 20.79 -16.14 16.16
C ASP A 59 19.73 -15.22 16.77
N GLU A 60 19.12 -15.63 17.88
CA GLU A 60 18.05 -14.86 18.53
C GLU A 60 18.48 -13.43 18.87
N LYS A 61 19.77 -13.23 19.19
CA LYS A 61 20.39 -11.93 19.47
C LYS A 61 20.32 -10.95 18.28
N ASP A 62 20.31 -11.47 17.05
CA ASP A 62 20.32 -10.70 15.81
C ASP A 62 18.90 -10.42 15.29
N ARG A 63 17.87 -10.99 15.94
CA ARG A 63 16.47 -10.69 15.64
C ARG A 63 16.05 -9.36 16.26
N ILE A 64 15.20 -8.64 15.51
CA ILE A 64 14.48 -7.47 16.02
C ILE A 64 13.16 -7.93 16.60
N HIS A 65 12.98 -7.67 17.89
CA HIS A 65 11.71 -7.83 18.58
C HIS A 65 10.97 -6.50 18.68
N PRO A 66 9.66 -6.51 18.99
CA PRO A 66 8.84 -5.30 19.02
C PRO A 66 9.28 -4.25 20.03
N GLY A 67 9.93 -4.66 21.12
CA GLY A 67 10.52 -3.72 22.08
C GLY A 67 11.81 -3.05 21.59
N ASP A 68 12.45 -3.58 20.53
CA ASP A 68 13.68 -3.04 19.97
C ASP A 68 13.43 -1.88 18.98
N LEU A 69 12.20 -1.77 18.45
CA LEU A 69 11.82 -0.68 17.57
C LEU A 69 11.07 0.37 18.38
N PRO A 70 11.31 1.67 18.15
CA PRO A 70 10.46 2.72 18.71
C PRO A 70 9.09 2.62 18.04
N VAL A 71 8.22 1.80 18.61
CA VAL A 71 6.80 1.74 18.27
C VAL A 71 6.09 2.69 19.21
N TYR A 72 5.39 3.67 18.65
CA TYR A 72 4.55 4.52 19.46
C TYR A 72 3.23 3.80 19.75
N ALA A 73 2.97 3.50 21.01
CA ALA A 73 1.66 3.08 21.47
C ALA A 73 0.75 4.32 21.53
N GLY A 74 -0.05 4.55 20.49
CA GLY A 74 -1.04 5.63 20.50
C GLY A 74 -2.03 5.46 21.65
N SER A 75 -2.37 6.56 22.33
CA SER A 75 -3.44 6.55 23.33
C SER A 75 -4.82 6.46 22.66
N ALA A 76 -5.82 5.95 23.39
CA ALA A 76 -7.20 5.83 22.91
C ALA A 76 -7.86 7.17 22.48
N ALA A 77 -7.24 8.31 22.79
CA ALA A 77 -7.74 9.65 22.47
C ALA A 77 -7.58 10.03 20.98
N ASP A 78 -6.76 9.32 20.20
CA ASP A 78 -6.57 9.55 18.76
C ASP A 78 -7.63 8.80 17.93
N SER A 79 -8.91 9.02 18.23
CA SER A 79 -10.00 8.39 17.48
C SER A 79 -9.84 8.68 15.98
N LEU A 80 -9.95 7.64 15.14
CA LEU A 80 -9.90 7.73 13.69
C LEU A 80 -10.82 8.88 13.23
N ALA A 81 -10.28 9.92 12.57
CA ALA A 81 -11.06 11.07 12.09
C ALA A 81 -12.28 10.61 11.26
N LEU A 82 -12.12 9.51 10.51
CA LEU A 82 -13.23 8.83 9.83
C LEU A 82 -14.47 8.59 10.73
N PHE A 83 -14.30 8.22 12.01
CA PHE A 83 -15.41 8.03 12.95
C PHE A 83 -16.07 9.32 13.40
N ARG A 84 -15.33 10.43 13.44
CA ARG A 84 -15.93 11.72 13.79
C ARG A 84 -16.81 12.25 12.66
N TYR A 85 -16.37 12.07 11.41
CA TYR A 85 -17.16 12.44 10.22
C TYR A 85 -18.27 11.43 9.89
N TYR A 86 -18.09 10.16 10.26
CA TYR A 86 -19.07 9.08 10.03
C TYR A 86 -19.25 8.20 11.28
N PRO A 87 -19.92 8.70 12.35
CA PRO A 87 -20.08 7.98 13.62
C PRO A 87 -20.81 6.65 13.52
N GLN A 88 -21.67 6.46 12.51
CA GLN A 88 -22.35 5.19 12.22
C GLN A 88 -21.40 4.05 11.85
N LEU A 89 -20.17 4.39 11.44
CA LEU A 89 -19.10 3.42 11.23
C LEU A 89 -18.51 2.95 12.57
N ALA A 90 -18.61 3.75 13.64
CA ALA A 90 -18.19 3.36 14.97
C ALA A 90 -19.22 2.42 15.65
N TYR A 91 -18.72 1.57 16.53
CA TYR A 91 -19.45 0.55 17.29
C TYR A 91 -20.88 0.96 17.73
N SER A 92 -21.90 0.28 17.21
CA SER A 92 -23.27 0.37 17.75
C SER A 92 -23.56 -0.82 18.68
N ARG A 93 -23.98 -0.53 19.93
CA ARG A 93 -24.53 -1.52 20.86
C ARG A 93 -25.83 -2.16 20.37
N THR A 94 -26.49 -1.58 19.36
CA THR A 94 -27.74 -2.12 18.80
C THR A 94 -27.43 -3.05 17.63
N ASN A 95 -27.99 -4.25 17.71
CA ASN A 95 -27.70 -5.42 16.87
C ASN A 95 -28.21 -5.29 15.41
N THR A 96 -28.36 -4.07 14.90
CA THR A 96 -29.11 -3.72 13.67
C THR A 96 -28.23 -3.20 12.53
N ALA A 97 -27.00 -2.74 12.80
CA ALA A 97 -26.10 -2.26 11.74
C ALA A 97 -25.52 -3.44 10.93
N LYS A 98 -25.60 -3.36 9.60
CA LYS A 98 -24.99 -4.33 8.68
C LYS A 98 -23.47 -4.20 8.59
N VAL A 99 -22.88 -3.09 9.03
CA VAL A 99 -21.43 -2.84 8.97
C VAL A 99 -20.92 -2.27 10.29
N GLN A 100 -19.74 -2.69 10.79
CA GLN A 100 -19.14 -2.23 12.04
C GLN A 100 -17.64 -1.96 11.88
N ILE A 101 -17.11 -0.80 12.26
CA ILE A 101 -15.66 -0.63 12.40
C ILE A 101 -15.26 -0.90 13.84
N ILE A 102 -14.36 -1.86 14.05
CA ILE A 102 -13.89 -2.22 15.39
C ILE A 102 -12.51 -1.61 15.61
N ASN A 103 -12.44 -0.69 16.58
CA ASN A 103 -11.17 -0.27 17.17
C ASN A 103 -10.66 -1.39 18.07
N ILE A 104 -9.61 -2.05 17.62
CA ILE A 104 -9.00 -3.15 18.35
C ILE A 104 -8.01 -2.56 19.35
N HIS A 105 -8.49 -2.31 20.57
CA HIS A 105 -7.59 -2.19 21.72
C HIS A 105 -7.15 -3.59 22.18
N HIS A 106 -5.89 -3.67 22.62
CA HIS A 106 -5.12 -4.89 22.93
C HIS A 106 -5.85 -5.95 23.79
N GLN A 107 -6.85 -5.59 24.59
CA GLN A 107 -7.53 -6.50 25.53
C GLN A 107 -8.80 -7.17 24.95
N ASP A 108 -9.46 -6.58 23.94
CA ASP A 108 -10.72 -7.11 23.39
C ASP A 108 -10.51 -8.05 22.19
N PHE A 109 -9.29 -8.14 21.66
CA PHE A 109 -9.01 -8.86 20.43
C PHE A 109 -9.41 -10.35 20.47
N GLN A 110 -9.11 -11.05 21.56
CA GLN A 110 -9.39 -12.49 21.69
C GLN A 110 -10.90 -12.80 21.67
N GLN A 111 -11.73 -11.93 22.28
CA GLN A 111 -13.19 -12.08 22.26
C GLN A 111 -13.81 -11.69 20.92
N VAL A 112 -13.25 -10.64 20.30
CA VAL A 112 -13.73 -10.09 19.04
C VAL A 112 -13.36 -10.99 17.86
N SER A 113 -12.14 -11.53 17.82
CA SER A 113 -11.63 -12.43 16.78
C SER A 113 -12.53 -13.65 16.55
N ARG A 114 -13.05 -14.28 17.63
CA ARG A 114 -13.96 -15.45 17.53
C ARG A 114 -15.32 -15.13 16.90
N ARG A 115 -15.78 -13.89 16.98
CA ARG A 115 -17.06 -13.43 16.39
C ARG A 115 -16.91 -13.00 14.93
N ILE A 116 -15.74 -12.50 14.54
CA ILE A 116 -15.53 -11.91 13.20
C ILE A 116 -15.18 -12.93 12.11
N SER A 117 -14.62 -14.10 12.46
CA SER A 117 -14.10 -15.11 11.51
C SER A 117 -15.14 -15.66 10.51
N ARG A 118 -16.41 -15.25 10.59
CA ARG A 118 -17.48 -15.62 9.68
C ARG A 118 -17.78 -14.60 8.58
N CYS A 119 -17.28 -13.36 8.65
CA CYS A 119 -17.73 -12.29 7.77
C CYS A 119 -16.57 -11.47 7.17
N ALA A 120 -16.66 -11.25 5.85
CA ALA A 120 -15.86 -10.35 5.01
C ALA A 120 -14.54 -10.88 4.41
N ARG A 121 -14.55 -10.98 3.07
CA ARG A 121 -13.36 -10.93 2.20
C ARG A 121 -13.43 -9.62 1.41
N ILE A 122 -12.40 -8.78 1.50
CA ILE A 122 -12.27 -7.52 0.74
C ILE A 122 -11.12 -7.71 -0.22
N GLN A 123 -11.34 -7.37 -1.49
CA GLN A 123 -10.43 -7.70 -2.58
C GLN A 123 -10.04 -6.44 -3.38
N ASN A 124 -8.83 -6.44 -3.93
CA ASN A 124 -8.21 -5.32 -4.65
C ASN A 124 -8.59 -5.20 -6.15
N SER A 125 -8.22 -4.07 -6.76
CA SER A 125 -8.48 -3.60 -8.14
C SER A 125 -7.83 -4.38 -9.30
N LEU A 126 -7.03 -5.41 -9.02
CA LEU A 126 -6.31 -6.20 -10.04
C LEU A 126 -6.77 -7.66 -10.14
N PHE A 127 -7.65 -8.13 -9.24
CA PHE A 127 -8.01 -9.54 -9.12
C PHE A 127 -9.53 -9.71 -8.96
N PRO A 128 -10.15 -10.72 -9.61
CA PRO A 128 -11.61 -10.78 -9.67
C PRO A 128 -12.30 -11.23 -8.38
N TYR A 129 -13.51 -10.70 -8.26
CA TYR A 129 -14.39 -10.59 -7.10
C TYR A 129 -15.03 -11.91 -6.59
N ARG A 130 -15.40 -11.93 -5.31
CA ARG A 130 -16.51 -12.74 -4.77
C ARG A 130 -17.51 -11.84 -4.03
N ASP A 131 -18.79 -12.22 -4.12
CA ASP A 131 -19.90 -11.48 -3.51
C ASP A 131 -19.73 -11.28 -2.00
N ILE A 132 -19.91 -10.04 -1.55
CA ILE A 132 -19.99 -9.68 -0.14
C ILE A 132 -21.38 -10.08 0.36
N GLN A 133 -21.50 -11.28 0.92
CA GLN A 133 -22.70 -11.75 1.60
C GLN A 133 -22.35 -11.87 3.09
N ASP A 134 -22.68 -10.85 3.90
CA ASP A 134 -22.86 -10.84 5.36
C ASP A 134 -22.45 -9.50 6.00
N ARG A 135 -22.76 -9.33 7.30
CA ARG A 135 -22.44 -8.12 8.08
C ARG A 135 -20.95 -7.82 8.02
N PHE A 136 -20.58 -6.64 7.53
CA PHE A 136 -19.20 -6.31 7.25
C PHE A 136 -18.50 -5.67 8.44
N ILE A 137 -17.32 -6.15 8.83
CA ILE A 137 -16.55 -5.50 9.89
C ILE A 137 -15.30 -4.88 9.27
N VAL A 138 -15.14 -3.55 9.32
CA VAL A 138 -13.84 -2.93 8.99
C VAL A 138 -12.98 -3.02 10.25
N PRO A 139 -11.91 -3.81 10.27
CA PRO A 139 -11.05 -3.78 11.42
C PRO A 139 -10.06 -2.62 11.29
N TRP A 140 -9.84 -1.92 12.39
CA TRP A 140 -8.82 -0.88 12.46
C TRP A 140 -8.05 -1.02 13.79
N ALA A 141 -6.73 -0.90 13.72
CA ALA A 141 -5.87 -0.92 14.89
C ALA A 141 -4.94 0.31 14.87
N PRO A 142 -4.85 1.08 15.98
CA PRO A 142 -3.90 2.17 16.14
C PRO A 142 -2.48 1.63 16.34
N LEU A 143 -1.93 1.01 15.30
CA LEU A 143 -0.60 0.41 15.36
C LEU A 143 0.51 1.47 15.32
N PHE A 144 0.21 2.67 14.82
CA PHE A 144 1.19 3.70 14.55
C PHE A 144 0.74 5.05 15.11
N ALA A 145 1.68 5.85 15.62
CA ALA A 145 1.37 7.20 16.11
C ALA A 145 0.67 8.03 15.03
N LYS A 146 -0.32 8.80 15.45
CA LYS A 146 -1.13 9.63 14.57
C LYS A 146 -0.85 11.10 14.78
N TRP A 147 0.29 11.56 14.27
CA TRP A 147 0.38 12.96 13.91
C TRP A 147 1.36 13.18 12.76
N THR A 148 0.84 13.31 11.54
CA THR A 148 1.69 13.75 10.42
C THR A 148 1.65 15.28 10.34
N PRO A 149 2.77 15.98 10.54
CA PRO A 149 2.76 17.43 10.63
C PRO A 149 2.45 18.07 9.28
N VAL A 150 1.84 19.26 9.34
CA VAL A 150 1.72 20.15 8.18
C VAL A 150 2.57 21.37 8.43
N ARG A 151 3.43 21.71 7.47
CA ARG A 151 4.33 22.86 7.58
C ARG A 151 4.37 23.66 6.30
N LYS A 152 4.58 24.96 6.44
CA LYS A 152 4.86 25.86 5.32
C LYS A 152 6.34 25.78 5.00
N ILE A 153 6.68 25.66 3.72
CA ILE A 153 8.06 25.65 3.25
C ILE A 153 8.56 27.07 3.06
N ASN A 154 9.56 27.45 3.86
CA ASN A 154 10.24 28.74 3.79
C ASN A 154 11.59 28.56 3.09
N HIS A 155 11.57 28.27 1.79
CA HIS A 155 12.79 28.10 0.99
C HIS A 155 12.94 29.28 0.01
N PRO A 156 14.11 29.94 -0.09
CA PRO A 156 14.30 31.16 -0.91
C PRO A 156 13.89 31.02 -2.37
N ALA A 157 13.99 29.82 -2.94
CA ALA A 157 13.54 29.54 -4.30
C ALA A 157 12.07 29.93 -4.53
N PHE A 158 11.20 29.77 -3.53
CA PHE A 158 9.78 30.10 -3.69
C PHE A 158 9.51 31.61 -3.60
N HIS A 159 10.43 32.42 -3.07
CA HIS A 159 10.29 33.88 -3.08
C HIS A 159 10.45 34.46 -4.48
N THR A 160 11.28 33.82 -5.32
CA THR A 160 11.55 34.25 -6.70
C THR A 160 10.72 33.48 -7.73
N LEU A 161 10.32 32.24 -7.44
CA LEU A 161 9.42 31.45 -8.28
C LEU A 161 7.96 31.85 -8.07
N HIS A 162 7.57 32.99 -8.62
CA HIS A 162 6.20 33.53 -8.60
C HIS A 162 5.62 33.76 -7.20
N ARG A 163 6.48 33.92 -6.19
CA ARG A 163 6.10 34.04 -4.77
C ARG A 163 5.19 32.90 -4.31
N GLN A 164 5.39 31.70 -4.85
CA GLN A 164 4.55 30.54 -4.59
C GLN A 164 4.56 30.17 -3.10
N VAL A 165 3.38 29.96 -2.52
CA VAL A 165 3.27 29.39 -1.17
C VAL A 165 3.15 27.87 -1.29
N LEU A 166 4.07 27.16 -0.64
CA LEU A 166 4.07 25.69 -0.58
C LEU A 166 3.89 25.21 0.85
N TYR A 167 2.94 24.30 1.04
CA TYR A 167 2.76 23.53 2.26
C TYR A 167 3.21 22.08 2.03
N VAL A 168 3.59 21.39 3.09
CA VAL A 168 3.94 19.97 3.06
C VAL A 168 3.20 19.26 4.18
N LYS A 169 2.46 18.20 3.83
CA LYS A 169 1.94 17.19 4.76
C LYS A 169 2.95 16.05 4.77
N ASP A 170 3.57 15.79 5.92
CA ASP A 170 4.74 14.92 6.01
C ASP A 170 4.41 13.57 6.61
N GLU A 171 4.26 12.54 5.78
CA GLU A 171 3.90 11.20 6.26
C GLU A 171 5.07 10.46 6.92
N GLY A 172 6.31 10.95 6.80
CA GLY A 172 7.50 10.34 7.38
C GLY A 172 7.79 10.77 8.82
N SER A 173 8.64 10.02 9.50
CA SER A 173 9.22 10.38 10.81
C SER A 173 10.69 9.99 10.86
N ASP A 174 11.50 10.81 11.54
CA ASP A 174 12.91 10.53 11.83
C ASP A 174 13.06 9.72 13.12
N SER A 175 12.07 9.78 14.03
CA SER A 175 12.13 9.16 15.36
C SER A 175 11.38 7.84 15.49
N VAL A 176 10.48 7.53 14.54
CA VAL A 176 9.60 6.34 14.60
C VAL A 176 9.70 5.54 13.31
N ALA A 177 10.12 4.28 13.44
CA ALA A 177 10.40 3.37 12.32
C ALA A 177 9.20 3.12 11.42
N LEU A 178 8.02 3.14 12.03
CA LEU A 178 6.77 2.71 11.44
C LEU A 178 5.95 3.86 10.84
N TYR A 179 6.58 4.96 10.44
CA TYR A 179 5.91 6.07 9.74
C TYR A 179 6.05 5.99 8.22
N GLY A 180 5.11 6.62 7.53
CA GLY A 180 5.03 6.70 6.08
C GLY A 180 3.59 6.43 5.61
N ASN A 181 3.33 6.65 4.33
CA ASN A 181 2.01 6.39 3.76
C ASN A 181 1.58 4.90 3.85
N LYS A 182 2.54 3.99 4.03
CA LYS A 182 2.24 2.57 4.26
C LYS A 182 1.74 2.31 5.67
N ALA A 183 2.26 2.99 6.69
CA ALA A 183 1.80 2.85 8.08
C ALA A 183 0.27 2.92 8.18
N ARG A 184 -0.32 3.99 7.66
CA ARG A 184 -1.78 4.18 7.65
C ARG A 184 -2.53 3.01 7.02
N LYS A 185 -2.01 2.44 5.93
CA LYS A 185 -2.64 1.29 5.25
C LYS A 185 -2.63 0.05 6.14
N TYR A 186 -1.53 -0.20 6.86
CA TYR A 186 -1.39 -1.38 7.71
C TYR A 186 -2.25 -1.32 8.97
N GLU A 187 -2.66 -0.13 9.42
CA GLU A 187 -3.69 -0.01 10.46
C GLU A 187 -5.04 -0.64 10.05
N PHE A 188 -5.31 -0.76 8.75
CA PHE A 188 -6.50 -1.41 8.19
C PHE A 188 -6.19 -2.82 7.66
N SER A 189 -5.12 -2.97 6.87
CA SER A 189 -4.75 -4.24 6.26
C SER A 189 -4.43 -5.32 7.28
N PHE A 190 -3.66 -5.02 8.32
CA PHE A 190 -3.20 -6.06 9.22
C PHE A 190 -4.33 -6.66 10.05
N PRO A 191 -5.19 -5.86 10.70
CA PRO A 191 -6.37 -6.39 11.34
C PRO A 191 -7.30 -7.16 10.38
N PHE A 192 -7.35 -6.77 9.11
CA PHE A 192 -8.08 -7.52 8.09
C PHE A 192 -7.44 -8.87 7.77
N CYS A 193 -6.11 -8.93 7.61
CA CYS A 193 -5.39 -10.20 7.44
C CYS A 193 -5.65 -11.15 8.62
N LEU A 194 -5.74 -10.64 9.85
CA LEU A 194 -6.07 -11.43 11.04
C LEU A 194 -7.46 -12.08 10.97
N GLN A 195 -8.44 -11.38 10.40
CA GLN A 195 -9.80 -11.92 10.25
C GLN A 195 -9.89 -13.09 9.28
N THR A 196 -8.93 -13.21 8.35
CA THR A 196 -8.92 -14.31 7.36
C THR A 196 -8.62 -15.68 7.99
N GLY A 197 -8.14 -15.70 9.24
CA GLY A 197 -7.67 -16.92 9.91
C GLY A 197 -6.25 -17.35 9.51
N ALA A 198 -5.60 -16.64 8.56
CA ALA A 198 -4.24 -16.92 8.18
C ALA A 198 -3.25 -16.60 9.30
N GLN A 199 -2.28 -17.50 9.50
CA GLN A 199 -1.24 -17.36 10.52
C GLN A 199 0.07 -16.75 9.98
N ASN A 200 0.16 -16.56 8.66
CA ASN A 200 1.36 -16.10 7.97
C ASN A 200 1.02 -14.98 6.97
N LEU A 201 2.00 -14.16 6.56
CA LEU A 201 1.81 -13.06 5.60
C LEU A 201 2.68 -13.22 4.36
N VAL A 202 2.11 -13.05 3.17
CA VAL A 202 2.87 -13.08 1.91
C VAL A 202 2.63 -11.81 1.10
N THR A 203 3.69 -11.28 0.50
CA THR A 203 3.57 -10.18 -0.45
C THR A 203 4.70 -10.19 -1.48
N PHE A 204 4.71 -9.18 -2.34
CA PHE A 204 5.74 -8.95 -3.34
C PHE A 204 6.02 -7.46 -3.52
N GLY A 205 7.22 -7.16 -3.98
CA GLY A 205 7.67 -5.80 -4.22
C GLY A 205 9.09 -5.78 -4.76
N SER A 206 9.56 -4.60 -5.14
CA SER A 206 10.95 -4.43 -5.54
C SER A 206 11.89 -4.55 -4.34
N LEU A 207 13.19 -4.72 -4.57
CA LEU A 207 14.19 -4.86 -3.48
C LEU A 207 14.14 -3.74 -2.43
N SER A 208 13.75 -2.51 -2.81
CA SER A 208 13.60 -1.39 -1.87
C SER A 208 12.16 -1.12 -1.40
N SER A 209 11.23 -2.05 -1.60
CA SER A 209 9.80 -1.87 -1.36
C SER A 209 9.48 -1.53 0.10
N ASN A 210 8.97 -0.32 0.33
CA ASN A 210 8.40 0.07 1.63
C ASN A 210 7.21 -0.82 2.01
N HIS A 211 6.48 -1.37 1.04
CA HIS A 211 5.37 -2.29 1.32
C HIS A 211 5.84 -3.63 1.89
N CYS A 212 6.92 -4.20 1.35
CA CYS A 212 7.52 -5.43 1.88
C CYS A 212 8.04 -5.18 3.31
N LEU A 213 8.71 -4.04 3.51
CA LEU A 213 9.17 -3.61 4.82
C LEU A 213 8.04 -3.47 5.84
N PHE A 214 6.94 -2.79 5.50
CA PHE A 214 5.80 -2.66 6.41
C PHE A 214 5.09 -3.99 6.66
N THR A 215 5.09 -4.93 5.71
CA THR A 215 4.58 -6.29 5.94
C THR A 215 5.42 -7.01 7.00
N ALA A 216 6.75 -6.99 6.86
CA ALA A 216 7.67 -7.61 7.81
C ALA A 216 7.61 -6.92 9.18
N LEU A 217 7.62 -5.59 9.21
CA LEU A 217 7.52 -4.81 10.44
C LEU A 217 6.21 -5.08 11.17
N THR A 218 5.08 -5.13 10.47
CA THR A 218 3.79 -5.38 11.12
C THR A 218 3.72 -6.80 11.69
N ALA A 219 4.24 -7.79 10.97
CA ALA A 219 4.37 -9.16 11.49
C ALA A 219 5.29 -9.20 12.71
N ALA A 220 6.46 -8.56 12.66
CA ALA A 220 7.39 -8.51 13.78
C ALA A 220 6.77 -7.83 15.00
N CYS A 221 6.11 -6.67 14.83
CA CYS A 221 5.40 -5.89 15.86
C CYS A 221 4.24 -6.66 16.53
N SER A 222 3.94 -7.88 16.08
CA SER A 222 2.92 -8.76 16.66
C SER A 222 3.26 -9.31 18.06
N LYS A 223 4.33 -8.85 18.73
CA LYS A 223 4.45 -8.92 20.21
C LYS A 223 3.69 -7.80 20.94
N VAL A 224 2.67 -7.22 20.30
CA VAL A 224 1.30 -7.23 20.88
C VAL A 224 0.78 -8.68 20.83
N GLY A 225 1.44 -9.57 21.58
CA GLY A 225 1.31 -11.04 21.50
C GLY A 225 -0.06 -11.60 21.89
N ALA A 226 -1.02 -10.75 22.20
CA ALA A 226 -2.38 -11.15 22.51
C ALA A 226 -3.23 -11.49 21.27
N CYS A 227 -2.86 -10.99 20.09
CA CYS A 227 -3.71 -11.16 18.91
C CYS A 227 -3.57 -12.53 18.24
N PHE A 228 -2.36 -13.05 18.09
CA PHE A 228 -2.16 -14.32 17.36
C PHE A 228 -2.24 -15.58 18.20
N GLY A 229 -2.29 -15.48 19.53
CA GLY A 229 -2.21 -16.67 20.38
C GLY A 229 -0.89 -17.41 20.14
N THR A 230 0.20 -16.91 20.73
CA THR A 230 1.41 -17.70 21.03
C THR A 230 2.35 -18.16 19.89
N ALA A 231 2.20 -17.75 18.62
CA ALA A 231 3.24 -17.97 17.59
C ALA A 231 3.56 -16.70 16.78
N GLU A 232 4.86 -16.43 16.54
CA GLU A 232 5.31 -15.35 15.65
C GLU A 232 4.90 -15.69 14.19
N PRO A 233 4.13 -14.82 13.49
CA PRO A 233 3.67 -15.13 12.14
C PRO A 233 4.84 -15.15 11.14
N LYS A 234 4.90 -16.17 10.27
CA LYS A 234 5.93 -16.18 9.22
C LYS A 234 5.60 -15.18 8.13
N VAL A 235 6.62 -14.47 7.64
CA VAL A 235 6.50 -13.56 6.49
C VAL A 235 7.27 -14.10 5.31
N LEU A 236 6.64 -14.11 4.13
CA LEU A 236 7.30 -14.40 2.85
C LEU A 236 7.23 -13.17 1.94
N LEU A 237 8.39 -12.68 1.52
CA LEU A 237 8.56 -11.54 0.64
C LEU A 237 9.10 -12.00 -0.71
N ASN A 238 8.29 -11.89 -1.75
CA ASN A 238 8.70 -12.17 -3.12
C ASN A 238 9.28 -10.89 -3.73
N LEU A 239 10.61 -10.77 -3.75
CA LEU A 239 11.30 -9.57 -4.19
C LEU A 239 11.73 -9.68 -5.67
N TYR A 240 11.50 -8.63 -6.45
CA TYR A 240 11.91 -8.56 -7.86
C TYR A 240 12.99 -7.48 -8.10
N PRO A 241 13.73 -7.55 -9.22
CA PRO A 241 14.92 -6.73 -9.45
C PRO A 241 14.57 -5.24 -9.61
N GLN A 242 15.50 -4.39 -9.23
CA GLN A 242 15.47 -2.94 -9.46
C GLN A 242 16.91 -2.42 -9.52
N VAL A 243 17.14 -1.26 -10.14
CA VAL A 243 18.47 -0.63 -10.11
C VAL A 243 18.98 -0.57 -8.68
N PHE A 244 20.20 -1.05 -8.49
CA PHE A 244 20.79 -1.22 -7.19
C PHE A 244 21.36 0.10 -6.66
N TYR A 245 21.16 0.37 -5.38
CA TYR A 245 21.67 1.54 -4.68
C TYR A 245 22.09 1.14 -3.26
N PRO A 246 23.07 1.82 -2.63
CA PRO A 246 23.56 1.44 -1.30
C PRO A 246 22.48 1.34 -0.21
N HIS A 247 21.43 2.17 -0.28
CA HIS A 247 20.31 2.15 0.68
C HIS A 247 19.46 0.86 0.59
N ILE A 248 19.55 0.09 -0.50
CA ILE A 248 18.85 -1.20 -0.64
C ILE A 248 19.42 -2.22 0.32
N THR A 249 20.75 -2.24 0.49
CA THR A 249 21.44 -3.10 1.45
C THR A 249 20.88 -2.91 2.85
N ALA A 250 20.70 -1.66 3.28
CA ALA A 250 20.12 -1.35 4.58
C ALA A 250 18.73 -1.95 4.76
N LYS A 251 17.89 -1.85 3.72
CA LYS A 251 16.53 -2.41 3.76
C LYS A 251 16.52 -3.93 3.77
N LEU A 252 17.37 -4.58 2.97
CA LEU A 252 17.50 -6.04 2.96
C LEU A 252 17.98 -6.58 4.31
N LYS A 253 19.00 -5.94 4.92
CA LYS A 253 19.44 -6.27 6.28
C LYS A 253 18.31 -6.13 7.29
N CYS A 254 17.52 -5.06 7.21
CA CYS A 254 16.36 -4.87 8.07
C CYS A 254 15.30 -5.98 7.87
N LEU A 255 14.99 -6.37 6.63
CA LEU A 255 14.05 -7.47 6.36
C LEU A 255 14.53 -8.80 6.97
N LEU A 256 15.82 -9.11 6.84
CA LEU A 256 16.43 -10.28 7.49
C LEU A 256 16.31 -10.18 9.01
N ALA A 257 16.63 -9.02 9.61
CA ALA A 257 16.52 -8.77 11.05
C ALA A 257 15.12 -9.03 11.61
N LEU A 258 14.10 -8.76 10.79
CA LEU A 258 12.68 -8.98 11.10
C LEU A 258 12.25 -10.44 10.89
N GLY A 259 13.17 -11.34 10.53
CA GLY A 259 12.89 -12.76 10.29
C GLY A 259 12.10 -13.02 9.00
N ALA A 260 12.07 -12.07 8.06
CA ALA A 260 11.33 -12.25 6.83
C ALA A 260 12.02 -13.29 5.92
N GLY A 261 11.24 -14.26 5.44
CA GLY A 261 11.67 -15.11 4.34
C GLY A 261 11.69 -14.31 3.04
N ILE A 262 12.76 -14.44 2.27
CA ILE A 262 12.97 -13.71 1.01
C ILE A 262 13.03 -14.73 -0.11
N ARG A 263 12.21 -14.52 -1.14
CA ARG A 263 12.30 -15.22 -2.42
C ARG A 263 12.60 -14.20 -3.50
N PHE A 264 13.68 -14.40 -4.25
CA PHE A 264 14.00 -13.55 -5.37
C PHE A 264 13.29 -14.05 -6.63
N LEU A 265 12.60 -13.14 -7.33
CA LEU A 265 11.89 -13.41 -8.57
C LEU A 265 12.63 -12.69 -9.70
N HIS A 266 12.94 -13.39 -10.77
CA HIS A 266 13.86 -12.88 -11.80
C HIS A 266 13.15 -12.07 -12.89
N ASN A 267 11.86 -12.33 -13.10
CA ASN A 267 11.11 -11.78 -14.22
C ASN A 267 9.62 -11.63 -13.89
N ASP A 268 8.88 -10.95 -14.78
CA ASP A 268 7.44 -10.71 -14.59
C ASP A 268 6.60 -12.00 -14.60
N LEU A 269 7.07 -13.09 -15.23
CA LEU A 269 6.35 -14.37 -15.25
C LEU A 269 6.38 -15.03 -13.88
N GLU A 270 7.54 -15.02 -13.22
CA GLU A 270 7.69 -15.50 -11.84
C GLU A 270 6.84 -14.66 -10.86
N VAL A 271 6.74 -13.35 -11.09
CA VAL A 271 5.84 -12.48 -10.32
C VAL A 271 4.39 -12.89 -10.54
N ALA A 272 3.94 -13.06 -11.78
CA ALA A 272 2.57 -13.48 -12.09
C ALA A 272 2.26 -14.86 -11.48
N TYR A 273 3.17 -15.82 -11.62
CA TYR A 273 3.03 -17.16 -11.06
C TYR A 273 2.93 -17.13 -9.54
N SER A 274 3.81 -16.37 -8.86
CA SER A 274 3.78 -16.24 -7.40
C SER A 274 2.44 -15.65 -6.91
N ILE A 275 1.89 -14.66 -7.62
CA ILE A 275 0.57 -14.11 -7.32
C ILE A 275 -0.52 -15.19 -7.42
N LEU A 276 -0.56 -15.93 -8.52
CA LEU A 276 -1.55 -16.99 -8.74
C LEU A 276 -1.43 -18.13 -7.72
N ALA A 277 -0.21 -18.56 -7.42
CA ALA A 277 0.07 -19.61 -6.46
C ALA A 277 -0.39 -19.21 -5.04
N ASN A 278 -0.16 -17.95 -4.63
CA ASN A 278 -0.61 -17.46 -3.34
C ASN A 278 -2.15 -17.37 -3.25
N GLN A 279 -2.81 -16.93 -4.32
CA GLN A 279 -4.28 -16.94 -4.39
C GLN A 279 -4.87 -18.35 -4.35
N ALA A 280 -4.24 -19.30 -5.05
CA ALA A 280 -4.64 -20.70 -5.02
C ALA A 280 -4.47 -21.28 -3.60
N ARG A 281 -3.36 -21.00 -2.92
CA ARG A 281 -3.14 -21.44 -1.53
C ARG A 281 -4.16 -20.88 -0.56
N GLU A 282 -4.47 -19.58 -0.66
CA GLU A 282 -5.53 -18.96 0.14
C GLU A 282 -6.89 -19.65 -0.09
N HIS A 283 -7.16 -20.11 -1.31
CA HIS A 283 -8.42 -20.77 -1.64
C HIS A 283 -8.48 -22.25 -1.22
N PHE A 284 -7.40 -23.01 -1.41
CA PHE A 284 -7.41 -24.47 -1.34
C PHE A 284 -6.68 -25.07 -0.13
N SER A 285 -5.92 -24.28 0.63
CA SER A 285 -5.15 -24.77 1.80
C SER A 285 -5.15 -23.75 2.94
N PRO A 286 -6.31 -23.48 3.57
CA PRO A 286 -6.49 -22.42 4.56
C PRO A 286 -5.62 -22.62 5.82
N ASP A 287 -5.40 -23.86 6.25
CA ASP A 287 -4.63 -24.17 7.48
C ASP A 287 -3.12 -23.86 7.34
N ASP A 288 -2.64 -23.77 6.10
CA ASP A 288 -1.26 -23.49 5.70
C ASP A 288 -1.17 -22.14 4.96
N ALA A 289 -2.24 -21.34 5.01
CA ALA A 289 -2.41 -20.15 4.18
C ALA A 289 -1.63 -18.96 4.71
N PHE A 290 -1.04 -18.23 3.77
CA PHE A 290 -0.51 -16.91 4.01
C PHE A 290 -1.60 -15.92 3.59
N ALA A 291 -1.93 -14.94 4.44
CA ALA A 291 -2.72 -13.80 4.01
C ALA A 291 -1.91 -13.03 2.98
N TYR A 292 -2.48 -12.89 1.79
CA TYR A 292 -1.85 -12.18 0.69
C TYR A 292 -2.08 -10.67 0.85
N CYS A 293 -1.01 -9.94 1.15
CA CYS A 293 -1.02 -8.48 1.17
C CYS A 293 -0.81 -7.96 -0.26
N GLU A 294 -1.82 -7.31 -0.83
CA GLU A 294 -1.81 -6.91 -2.24
C GLU A 294 -0.75 -5.84 -2.53
N PRO A 295 -0.20 -5.76 -3.76
CA PRO A 295 0.98 -4.96 -4.03
C PRO A 295 0.82 -3.49 -3.66
N GLY A 296 1.83 -2.99 -2.93
CA GLY A 296 1.84 -1.63 -2.39
C GLY A 296 0.80 -1.39 -1.29
N GLY A 297 0.16 -2.44 -0.78
CA GLY A 297 -0.87 -2.42 0.25
C GLY A 297 -2.07 -1.59 -0.16
N SER A 298 -2.39 -1.53 -1.45
CA SER A 298 -3.57 -0.80 -1.95
C SER A 298 -4.67 -1.79 -2.15
N ASN A 299 -5.83 -1.53 -1.57
CA ASN A 299 -7.10 -2.21 -1.81
C ASN A 299 -8.21 -1.24 -1.33
N PRO A 300 -9.49 -1.54 -1.61
CA PRO A 300 -10.60 -0.67 -1.23
C PRO A 300 -10.59 -0.26 0.24
N LEU A 301 -10.23 -1.19 1.14
CA LEU A 301 -10.15 -0.93 2.57
C LEU A 301 -9.04 0.07 2.90
N THR A 302 -7.82 -0.15 2.37
CA THR A 302 -6.68 0.71 2.68
C THR A 302 -6.70 2.06 1.97
N THR A 303 -7.56 2.22 0.95
CA THR A 303 -7.90 3.52 0.39
C THR A 303 -8.55 4.40 1.46
N LEU A 304 -9.40 3.83 2.34
CA LEU A 304 -10.03 4.56 3.45
C LEU A 304 -9.00 5.10 4.46
N ALA A 305 -7.83 4.47 4.58
CA ALA A 305 -6.75 4.98 5.42
C ALA A 305 -6.28 6.39 4.99
N HIS A 306 -6.35 6.68 3.70
CA HIS A 306 -5.97 7.98 3.15
C HIS A 306 -7.15 8.94 3.04
N VAL A 307 -8.39 8.44 2.94
CA VAL A 307 -9.59 9.26 3.20
C VAL A 307 -9.52 9.82 4.63
N ASN A 308 -9.23 8.96 5.61
CA ASN A 308 -9.00 9.38 6.99
C ASN A 308 -7.87 10.42 7.11
N ALA A 309 -6.81 10.30 6.31
CA ALA A 309 -5.72 11.28 6.34
C ALA A 309 -6.13 12.67 5.81
N VAL A 310 -7.06 12.76 4.85
CA VAL A 310 -7.66 14.04 4.45
C VAL A 310 -8.52 14.62 5.57
N PHE A 311 -9.27 13.79 6.29
CA PHE A 311 -10.07 14.26 7.42
C PHE A 311 -9.20 14.73 8.58
N GLU A 312 -8.08 14.05 8.83
CA GLU A 312 -7.04 14.52 9.76
C GLU A 312 -6.50 15.90 9.33
N LEU A 313 -6.26 16.12 8.04
CA LEU A 313 -5.84 17.42 7.53
C LEU A 313 -6.95 18.49 7.72
N GLN A 314 -8.22 18.16 7.48
CA GLN A 314 -9.34 19.07 7.73
C GLN A 314 -9.41 19.48 9.20
N GLU A 315 -9.27 18.54 10.14
CA GLU A 315 -9.22 18.87 11.56
C GLU A 315 -8.00 19.73 11.90
N GLN A 316 -6.83 19.43 11.34
CA GLN A 316 -5.65 20.28 11.53
C GLN A 316 -5.88 21.71 11.03
N ILE A 317 -6.62 21.90 9.93
CA ILE A 317 -6.99 23.22 9.40
C ILE A 317 -7.96 23.93 10.35
N VAL A 318 -9.05 23.26 10.74
CA VAL A 318 -10.11 23.82 11.58
C VAL A 318 -9.60 24.19 12.97
N ASP A 319 -8.76 23.33 13.56
CA ASP A 319 -8.21 23.54 14.89
C ASP A 319 -7.02 24.52 14.91
N GLY A 320 -6.62 25.07 13.75
CA GLY A 320 -5.46 25.96 13.64
C GLY A 320 -4.10 25.28 13.87
N ARG A 321 -4.06 23.94 13.86
CA ARG A 321 -2.83 23.13 14.02
C ARG A 321 -2.01 23.06 12.73
N ALA A 322 -2.64 23.31 11.57
CA ALA A 322 -1.97 23.48 10.29
C ALA A 322 -1.78 24.97 9.97
N PRO A 323 -0.70 25.35 9.26
CA PRO A 323 -0.43 26.74 8.86
C PRO A 323 -1.34 27.25 7.73
N LEU A 324 -2.20 26.41 7.15
CA LEU A 324 -3.20 26.78 6.16
C LEU A 324 -4.57 26.91 6.83
N GLN A 325 -5.32 27.96 6.49
CA GLN A 325 -6.63 28.27 7.10
C GLN A 325 -7.81 27.72 6.29
N GLU A 326 -7.56 27.31 5.05
CA GLU A 326 -8.56 26.78 4.12
C GLU A 326 -7.96 25.60 3.34
N PRO A 327 -8.80 24.71 2.77
CA PRO A 327 -8.33 23.63 1.92
C PRO A 327 -7.38 24.10 0.81
N PRO A 328 -6.34 23.30 0.47
CA PRO A 328 -5.44 23.64 -0.62
C PRO A 328 -6.19 23.57 -1.97
N ASP A 329 -5.81 24.41 -2.93
CA ASP A 329 -6.31 24.32 -4.30
C ASP A 329 -5.78 23.05 -5.00
N TYR A 330 -4.52 22.70 -4.73
CA TYR A 330 -3.84 21.54 -5.30
C TYR A 330 -3.14 20.70 -4.24
N ILE A 331 -3.28 19.38 -4.37
CA ILE A 331 -2.47 18.40 -3.65
C ILE A 331 -1.63 17.64 -4.65
N TYR A 332 -0.31 17.64 -4.49
CA TYR A 332 0.59 16.81 -5.30
C TYR A 332 0.99 15.56 -4.52
N VAL A 333 0.84 14.40 -5.14
CA VAL A 333 1.13 13.11 -4.49
C VAL A 333 1.70 12.11 -5.50
N PRO A 334 2.64 11.24 -5.10
CA PRO A 334 3.06 10.13 -5.93
C PRO A 334 1.92 9.13 -6.18
N LEU A 335 1.77 8.73 -7.43
CA LEU A 335 0.89 7.67 -7.88
C LEU A 335 1.72 6.41 -8.19
N GLY A 336 1.80 5.52 -7.20
CA GLY A 336 2.28 4.14 -7.35
C GLY A 336 1.09 3.20 -7.53
N SER A 337 0.85 2.30 -6.57
CA SER A 337 -0.29 1.36 -6.62
C SER A 337 -1.69 1.97 -6.38
N GLY A 338 -1.87 3.29 -6.47
CA GLY A 338 -3.20 3.92 -6.43
C GLY A 338 -3.73 4.35 -5.06
N GLY A 339 -3.69 3.49 -4.03
CA GLY A 339 -4.49 3.67 -2.81
C GLY A 339 -4.26 4.96 -2.01
N THR A 340 -3.03 5.48 -1.98
CA THR A 340 -2.76 6.80 -1.39
C THR A 340 -3.49 7.88 -2.18
N CYS A 341 -3.20 7.99 -3.48
CA CYS A 341 -3.74 9.03 -4.35
C CYS A 341 -5.28 8.99 -4.43
N MET A 342 -5.86 7.80 -4.62
CA MET A 342 -7.32 7.64 -4.71
C MET A 342 -8.02 7.90 -3.38
N GLY A 343 -7.39 7.60 -2.25
CA GLY A 343 -7.95 7.95 -0.93
C GLY A 343 -7.93 9.46 -0.69
N LEU A 344 -6.91 10.17 -1.17
CA LEU A 344 -6.90 11.64 -1.13
C LEU A 344 -7.98 12.24 -2.03
N VAL A 345 -8.12 11.74 -3.28
CA VAL A 345 -9.18 12.16 -4.22
C VAL A 345 -10.56 11.98 -3.59
N LEU A 346 -10.82 10.80 -3.04
CA LEU A 346 -12.09 10.47 -2.41
C LEU A 346 -12.33 11.29 -1.14
N GLY A 347 -11.31 11.49 -0.30
CA GLY A 347 -11.41 12.33 0.90
C GLY A 347 -11.76 13.78 0.58
N CYS A 348 -11.13 14.37 -0.43
CA CYS A 348 -11.46 15.72 -0.90
C CYS A 348 -12.93 15.81 -1.38
N TYR A 349 -13.38 14.83 -2.14
CA TYR A 349 -14.77 14.75 -2.60
C TYR A 349 -15.76 14.66 -1.43
N LEU A 350 -15.50 13.78 -0.45
CA LEU A 350 -16.38 13.57 0.70
C LEU A 350 -16.48 14.81 1.61
N LEU A 351 -15.43 15.62 1.70
CA LEU A 351 -15.45 16.91 2.41
C LEU A 351 -16.03 18.07 1.57
N GLY A 352 -16.39 17.83 0.31
CA GLY A 352 -16.84 18.88 -0.60
C GLY A 352 -15.74 19.88 -1.00
N TRP A 353 -14.47 19.52 -0.83
CA TRP A 353 -13.35 20.38 -1.20
C TRP A 353 -13.22 20.50 -2.71
N LYS A 354 -12.98 21.71 -3.23
CA LYS A 354 -12.69 21.94 -4.67
C LYS A 354 -11.24 21.57 -5.07
N THR A 355 -10.50 20.97 -4.14
CA THR A 355 -9.09 20.59 -4.31
C THR A 355 -8.90 19.62 -5.48
N LYS A 356 -7.88 19.89 -6.30
CA LYS A 356 -7.40 19.00 -7.36
C LYS A 356 -6.18 18.21 -6.87
N VAL A 357 -6.26 16.89 -6.86
CA VAL A 357 -5.18 15.97 -6.54
C VAL A 357 -4.42 15.61 -7.82
N VAL A 358 -3.18 16.05 -7.91
CA VAL A 358 -2.25 15.74 -9.00
C VAL A 358 -1.47 14.48 -8.64
N GLY A 359 -1.82 13.36 -9.26
CA GLY A 359 -1.13 12.08 -9.08
C GLY A 359 0.01 11.91 -10.07
N THR A 360 1.25 12.01 -9.61
CA THR A 360 2.45 11.83 -10.45
C THR A 360 2.83 10.36 -10.52
N THR A 361 2.78 9.77 -11.70
CA THR A 361 3.15 8.36 -11.85
C THR A 361 4.65 8.11 -11.60
N SER A 362 4.94 7.02 -10.90
CA SER A 362 6.32 6.54 -10.70
C SER A 362 6.80 5.59 -11.80
N GLN A 363 5.86 5.03 -12.59
CA GLN A 363 6.13 4.02 -13.62
C GLN A 363 5.00 3.93 -14.66
N ASP A 364 5.29 3.33 -15.80
CA ASP A 364 4.24 2.85 -16.68
C ASP A 364 4.58 1.46 -17.19
N LYS A 365 3.57 0.75 -17.70
CA LYS A 365 3.75 -0.57 -18.32
C LYS A 365 3.64 -0.43 -19.84
N SER A 366 4.16 -1.40 -20.59
CA SER A 366 4.03 -1.44 -22.05
C SER A 366 2.56 -1.54 -22.49
N ALA A 367 2.25 -1.11 -23.71
CA ALA A 367 0.91 -1.23 -24.28
C ALA A 367 0.37 -2.67 -24.22
N TRP A 368 1.23 -3.66 -24.48
CA TRP A 368 0.85 -5.07 -24.38
C TRP A 368 0.46 -5.48 -22.95
N LYS A 369 1.19 -5.03 -21.91
CA LYS A 369 0.84 -5.33 -20.51
C LYS A 369 -0.48 -4.68 -20.12
N ARG A 370 -0.76 -3.47 -20.62
CA ARG A 370 -2.02 -2.77 -20.36
C ARG A 370 -3.19 -3.47 -21.02
N ALA A 371 -3.06 -3.87 -22.30
CA ALA A 371 -4.07 -4.66 -22.99
C ALA A 371 -4.33 -5.99 -22.28
N LEU A 372 -3.26 -6.68 -21.86
CA LEU A 372 -3.38 -7.95 -21.15
C LEU A 372 -4.12 -7.82 -19.83
N ILE A 373 -3.78 -6.82 -19.01
CA ILE A 373 -4.29 -6.69 -17.64
C ILE A 373 -5.67 -6.01 -17.61
N PHE A 374 -5.88 -5.01 -18.47
CA PHE A 374 -7.07 -4.16 -18.42
C PHE A 374 -7.99 -4.28 -19.64
N GLY A 375 -7.54 -4.94 -20.72
CA GLY A 375 -8.26 -4.95 -21.99
C GLY A 375 -8.12 -3.67 -22.80
N ASP A 376 -7.32 -2.69 -22.33
CA ASP A 376 -7.12 -1.39 -22.99
C ASP A 376 -5.62 -1.04 -23.05
N PRO A 377 -4.99 -1.09 -24.24
CA PRO A 377 -3.58 -0.71 -24.42
C PRO A 377 -3.32 0.80 -24.33
N THR A 378 -4.35 1.63 -24.53
CA THR A 378 -4.21 3.06 -24.80
C THR A 378 -4.08 3.87 -23.51
N ARG A 379 -4.83 3.50 -22.47
CA ARG A 379 -4.83 4.21 -21.19
C ARG A 379 -3.61 3.82 -20.33
N PRO A 380 -2.91 4.77 -19.71
CA PRO A 380 -1.76 4.48 -18.84
C PRO A 380 -2.10 3.51 -17.70
N PHE A 381 -1.15 2.63 -17.35
CA PHE A 381 -1.39 1.52 -16.42
C PHE A 381 -1.92 1.99 -15.06
N LEU A 382 -1.32 3.04 -14.49
CA LEU A 382 -1.69 3.53 -13.15
C LEU A 382 -2.98 4.36 -13.13
N VAL A 383 -3.41 4.93 -14.26
CA VAL A 383 -4.73 5.57 -14.37
C VAL A 383 -5.81 4.51 -14.27
N GLN A 384 -5.69 3.44 -15.08
CA GLN A 384 -6.64 2.34 -15.09
C GLN A 384 -6.72 1.65 -13.72
N ASN A 385 -5.58 1.43 -13.07
CA ASN A 385 -5.54 0.89 -11.72
C ASN A 385 -6.19 1.83 -10.68
N GLY A 386 -5.97 3.14 -10.80
CA GLY A 386 -6.59 4.14 -9.93
C GLY A 386 -8.12 4.17 -10.08
N ILE A 387 -8.63 4.18 -11.31
CA ILE A 387 -10.07 4.14 -11.62
C ILE A 387 -10.72 2.93 -10.96
N ARG A 388 -10.22 1.71 -11.25
CA ARG A 388 -10.76 0.48 -10.67
C ARG A 388 -10.73 0.49 -9.15
N LEU A 389 -9.62 0.96 -8.57
CA LEU A 389 -9.50 1.04 -7.11
C LEU A 389 -10.53 2.00 -6.50
N LEU A 390 -10.78 3.15 -7.14
CA LEU A 390 -11.81 4.07 -6.71
C LEU A 390 -13.21 3.45 -6.85
N GLU A 391 -13.53 2.83 -7.99
CA GLU A 391 -14.81 2.14 -8.22
C GLU A 391 -15.09 1.11 -7.11
N HIS A 392 -14.13 0.24 -6.81
CA HIS A 392 -14.30 -0.76 -5.75
C HIS A 392 -14.38 -0.13 -4.35
N THR A 393 -13.71 0.99 -4.13
CA THR A 393 -13.82 1.74 -2.87
C THR A 393 -15.21 2.34 -2.72
N LEU A 394 -15.81 2.84 -3.81
CA LEU A 394 -17.19 3.33 -3.81
C LEU A 394 -18.20 2.19 -3.62
N GLU A 395 -17.98 1.03 -4.23
CA GLU A 395 -18.77 -0.18 -3.98
C GLU A 395 -18.72 -0.59 -2.51
N LEU A 396 -17.51 -0.58 -1.92
CA LEU A 396 -17.31 -0.84 -0.50
C LEU A 396 -18.08 0.17 0.37
N LEU A 397 -17.97 1.47 0.08
CA LEU A 397 -18.71 2.52 0.79
C LEU A 397 -20.23 2.40 0.60
N ALA A 398 -20.69 1.97 -0.57
CA ALA A 398 -22.11 1.74 -0.84
C ALA A 398 -22.65 0.55 -0.03
N ALA A 399 -21.84 -0.50 0.15
CA ALA A 399 -22.16 -1.63 1.02
C ALA A 399 -22.26 -1.23 2.50
N PHE A 400 -21.64 -0.11 2.90
CA PHE A 400 -21.74 0.46 4.25
C PHE A 400 -23.02 1.26 4.50
N ASP A 401 -23.91 1.34 3.51
CA ASP A 401 -25.16 2.11 3.58
C ASP A 401 -24.94 3.61 3.90
N LEU A 402 -23.83 4.18 3.44
CA LEU A 402 -23.56 5.63 3.51
C LEU A 402 -24.48 6.47 2.60
N LYS A 403 -25.37 5.80 1.84
CA LYS A 403 -26.29 6.41 0.86
C LYS A 403 -27.30 7.37 1.47
N HIS A 404 -27.54 7.33 2.77
CA HIS A 404 -28.66 8.04 3.38
C HIS A 404 -28.38 9.47 3.88
N GLN A 405 -27.12 9.95 3.92
CA GLN A 405 -26.84 11.33 4.37
C GLN A 405 -25.65 12.05 3.71
N ALA A 406 -24.81 11.40 2.91
CA ALA A 406 -23.82 12.10 2.09
C ALA A 406 -24.43 12.43 0.72
N SER A 407 -24.03 13.56 0.12
CA SER A 407 -24.25 13.92 -1.29
C SER A 407 -24.30 12.67 -2.19
N PRO A 408 -25.17 12.57 -3.21
CA PRO A 408 -25.29 11.34 -4.02
C PRO A 408 -23.90 10.88 -4.40
N ILE A 409 -23.50 9.69 -3.92
CA ILE A 409 -22.17 9.14 -4.18
C ILE A 409 -22.03 9.12 -5.70
N LEU A 410 -21.24 10.07 -6.20
CA LEU A 410 -21.04 10.23 -7.63
C LEU A 410 -20.28 9.00 -8.13
N ASP A 411 -20.50 8.65 -9.39
CA ASP A 411 -19.70 7.61 -10.02
C ASP A 411 -18.21 8.02 -10.03
N ALA A 412 -17.33 7.01 -10.12
CA ALA A 412 -15.89 7.23 -10.10
C ALA A 412 -15.43 8.20 -11.21
N GLY A 413 -16.07 8.18 -12.39
CA GLY A 413 -15.74 9.06 -13.50
C GLY A 413 -15.93 10.54 -13.14
N THR A 414 -17.10 10.87 -12.59
CA THR A 414 -17.41 12.24 -12.16
C THR A 414 -16.48 12.71 -11.04
N ILE A 415 -16.16 11.86 -10.06
CA ILE A 415 -15.22 12.20 -8.98
C ILE A 415 -13.83 12.50 -9.55
N LEU A 416 -13.34 11.66 -10.47
CA LEU A 416 -12.02 11.83 -11.07
C LEU A 416 -11.96 13.09 -11.93
N GLU A 417 -12.98 13.38 -12.75
CA GLU A 417 -13.04 14.61 -13.54
C GLU A 417 -12.95 15.87 -12.65
N ARG A 418 -13.63 15.83 -11.50
CA ARG A 418 -13.69 16.96 -10.57
C ARG A 418 -12.47 17.11 -9.68
N HIS A 419 -11.81 16.02 -9.29
CA HIS A 419 -10.78 16.07 -8.24
C HIS A 419 -9.43 15.47 -8.61
N PHE A 420 -9.28 14.79 -9.76
CA PHE A 420 -8.05 14.09 -10.11
C PHE A 420 -7.40 14.63 -11.39
N THR A 421 -6.10 14.85 -11.32
CA THR A 421 -5.25 15.14 -12.47
C THR A 421 -4.14 14.10 -12.52
N PHE A 422 -4.10 13.31 -13.59
CA PHE A 422 -3.01 12.37 -13.81
C PHE A 422 -1.81 13.06 -14.46
N ASP A 423 -0.61 12.88 -13.90
CA ASP A 423 0.64 13.34 -14.51
C ASP A 423 1.57 12.16 -14.80
N ASN A 424 1.99 12.05 -16.06
CA ASN A 424 2.95 11.07 -16.54
C ASN A 424 4.20 11.68 -17.19
N THR A 425 4.52 12.91 -16.83
CA THR A 425 5.61 13.63 -17.48
C THR A 425 6.99 13.25 -16.93
N ILE A 426 7.07 12.73 -15.69
CA ILE A 426 8.34 12.53 -14.95
C ILE A 426 8.65 11.07 -14.57
N TRP A 427 7.88 10.07 -15.02
CA TRP A 427 8.13 8.68 -14.62
C TRP A 427 9.39 8.05 -15.24
N LYS A 428 9.87 8.59 -16.36
CA LYS A 428 11.12 8.16 -17.02
C LYS A 428 12.36 8.54 -16.17
N PRO A 429 13.48 7.81 -16.30
CA PRO A 429 13.75 6.75 -17.29
C PRO A 429 13.12 5.40 -16.95
N ALA A 430 12.97 5.06 -15.67
CA ALA A 430 12.29 3.84 -15.23
C ALA A 430 11.84 3.93 -13.77
N TYR A 431 11.11 2.92 -13.30
CA TYR A 431 10.82 2.75 -11.88
C TYR A 431 12.12 2.64 -11.06
N GLY A 432 12.19 3.35 -9.94
CA GLY A 432 13.39 3.35 -9.08
C GLY A 432 14.51 4.28 -9.53
N ILE A 433 14.45 4.84 -10.73
CA ILE A 433 15.49 5.72 -11.29
C ILE A 433 14.96 7.16 -11.40
N ALA A 434 15.67 8.10 -10.78
CA ALA A 434 15.42 9.53 -10.93
C ALA A 434 16.13 10.11 -12.16
N SER A 435 15.48 11.04 -12.86
CA SER A 435 16.12 11.86 -13.88
C SER A 435 17.13 12.84 -13.25
N GLU A 436 18.07 13.37 -14.03
CA GLU A 436 19.03 14.38 -13.55
C GLU A 436 18.34 15.60 -12.93
N ARG A 437 17.23 16.04 -13.53
CA ARG A 437 16.40 17.09 -12.97
C ARG A 437 15.83 16.72 -11.60
N THR A 438 15.33 15.49 -11.46
CA THR A 438 14.80 15.00 -10.18
C THR A 438 15.89 14.96 -9.12
N LYS A 439 17.08 14.45 -9.46
CA LYS A 439 18.25 14.42 -8.56
C LYS A 439 18.67 15.83 -8.14
N ALA A 440 18.77 16.77 -9.08
CA ALA A 440 19.13 18.15 -8.79
C ALA A 440 18.13 18.86 -7.86
N LEU A 441 16.83 18.61 -8.05
CA LEU A 441 15.80 19.13 -7.14
C LEU A 441 15.87 18.47 -5.76
N MET A 442 16.03 17.14 -5.72
CA MET A 442 16.23 16.43 -4.45
C MET A 442 17.41 17.01 -3.68
N GLN A 443 18.57 17.20 -4.33
CA GLN A 443 19.75 17.79 -3.71
C GLN A 443 19.50 19.23 -3.24
N ARG A 444 18.87 20.06 -4.08
CA ARG A 444 18.59 21.47 -3.76
C ARG A 444 17.69 21.66 -2.54
N PHE A 445 16.73 20.76 -2.33
CA PHE A 445 15.75 20.85 -1.24
C PHE A 445 16.05 19.92 -0.06
N SER A 446 17.12 19.12 -0.16
CA SER A 446 17.59 18.20 0.89
C SER A 446 18.63 18.88 1.79
N ASP A 447 18.17 19.71 2.71
CA ASP A 447 18.99 20.35 3.76
C ASP A 447 18.68 19.81 5.17
N GLY A 448 17.94 18.71 5.27
CA GLY A 448 17.49 18.11 6.53
C GLY A 448 16.36 18.87 7.26
N ARG A 449 15.96 20.04 6.77
CA ARG A 449 14.91 20.89 7.38
C ARG A 449 13.76 21.21 6.41
N THR A 450 14.04 21.19 5.11
CA THR A 450 13.15 21.58 4.03
C THR A 450 12.41 20.37 3.50
N LEU A 451 13.04 19.39 2.84
CA LEU A 451 12.37 18.17 2.35
C LEU A 451 13.36 17.01 2.24
N THR A 452 13.02 15.85 2.81
CA THR A 452 13.67 14.57 2.45
C THR A 452 12.77 13.82 1.49
N LEU A 453 13.31 13.46 0.32
CA LEU A 453 12.60 12.85 -0.80
C LEU A 453 13.34 11.59 -1.26
N ASP A 454 12.59 10.61 -1.76
CA ASP A 454 13.14 9.44 -2.46
C ASP A 454 13.07 9.59 -3.98
N GLN A 455 14.02 8.94 -4.66
CA GLN A 455 14.13 8.97 -6.12
C GLN A 455 13.01 8.23 -6.87
N THR A 456 12.25 7.35 -6.20
CA THR A 456 11.26 6.48 -6.85
C THR A 456 9.90 7.13 -6.95
N PHE A 457 9.47 7.81 -5.87
CA PHE A 457 8.12 8.34 -5.70
C PHE A 457 8.12 9.84 -5.39
N SER A 458 8.48 10.23 -4.17
CA SER A 458 8.30 11.60 -3.69
C SER A 458 9.14 12.62 -4.48
N GLY A 459 10.37 12.28 -4.88
CA GLY A 459 11.21 13.12 -5.73
C GLY A 459 10.61 13.37 -7.12
N LYS A 460 10.01 12.34 -7.73
CA LYS A 460 9.34 12.48 -9.04
C LYS A 460 8.10 13.36 -8.94
N SER A 461 7.27 13.15 -7.91
CA SER A 461 6.08 13.98 -7.68
C SER A 461 6.43 15.42 -7.35
N PHE A 462 7.46 15.64 -6.53
CA PHE A 462 7.98 16.97 -6.25
C PHE A 462 8.52 17.65 -7.52
N THR A 463 9.15 16.89 -8.43
CA THR A 463 9.59 17.42 -9.72
C THR A 463 8.42 17.87 -10.59
N THR A 464 7.32 17.11 -10.65
CA THR A 464 6.08 17.57 -11.33
C THR A 464 5.55 18.86 -10.72
N LEU A 465 5.49 18.95 -9.37
CA LEU A 465 5.11 20.18 -8.68
C LEU A 465 5.99 21.34 -9.10
N MET A 466 7.32 21.17 -9.05
CA MET A 466 8.28 22.23 -9.39
C MET A 466 8.19 22.65 -10.86
N ASN A 467 7.87 21.75 -11.77
CA ASN A 467 7.62 22.10 -13.18
C ASN A 467 6.38 23.01 -13.30
N HIS A 468 5.31 22.72 -12.56
CA HIS A 468 4.09 23.52 -12.59
C HIS A 468 4.29 24.88 -11.92
N VAL A 469 5.07 24.93 -10.83
CA VAL A 469 5.50 26.19 -10.19
C VAL A 469 6.28 27.03 -11.18
N GLN A 470 7.34 26.49 -11.80
CA GLN A 470 8.18 27.24 -12.74
C GLN A 470 7.40 27.76 -13.96
N ALA A 471 6.47 26.96 -14.46
CA ALA A 471 5.59 27.35 -15.56
C ALA A 471 4.51 28.39 -15.16
N GLY A 472 4.47 28.86 -13.91
CA GLY A 472 3.49 29.85 -13.44
C GLY A 472 2.06 29.31 -13.31
N LYS A 473 1.85 27.99 -13.46
CA LYS A 473 0.51 27.37 -13.42
C LYS A 473 -0.16 27.43 -12.05
N LEU A 474 0.63 27.69 -11.01
CA LEU A 474 0.21 27.66 -9.61
C LEU A 474 0.18 29.04 -8.94
N THR A 475 0.51 30.11 -9.68
CA THR A 475 0.57 31.47 -9.14
C THR A 475 -0.75 31.85 -8.44
N GLY A 476 -0.63 32.30 -7.19
CA GLY A 476 -1.77 32.66 -6.34
C GLY A 476 -2.57 31.47 -5.78
N LYS A 477 -2.17 30.22 -6.04
CA LYS A 477 -2.82 29.02 -5.51
C LYS A 477 -2.15 28.51 -4.25
N LYS A 478 -2.95 27.95 -3.33
CA LYS A 478 -2.48 27.23 -2.15
C LYS A 478 -2.13 25.80 -2.56
N VAL A 479 -0.86 25.44 -2.46
CA VAL A 479 -0.36 24.14 -2.92
C VAL A 479 0.14 23.33 -1.74
N LEU A 480 -0.35 22.11 -1.60
CA LEU A 480 0.12 21.13 -0.62
C LEU A 480 0.86 20.01 -1.34
N PHE A 481 2.11 19.77 -0.95
CA PHE A 481 2.84 18.56 -1.34
C PHE A 481 2.62 17.48 -0.28
N TRP A 482 2.06 16.34 -0.70
CA TRP A 482 1.85 15.19 0.17
C TRP A 482 3.11 14.32 0.16
N ASN A 483 4.00 14.55 1.11
CA ASN A 483 5.28 13.85 1.16
C ASN A 483 5.09 12.43 1.70
N THR A 484 5.13 11.44 0.83
CA THR A 484 4.98 10.02 1.18
C THR A 484 6.29 9.35 1.60
N HIS A 485 7.40 10.09 1.65
CA HIS A 485 8.71 9.52 1.94
C HIS A 485 8.78 8.98 3.37
N GLN A 486 9.36 7.78 3.52
CA GLN A 486 9.65 7.16 4.80
C GLN A 486 11.11 7.48 5.17
N ARG A 487 11.32 8.19 6.29
CA ARG A 487 12.60 8.84 6.64
C ARG A 487 13.47 8.11 7.65
N PHE A 488 12.98 7.03 8.24
CA PHE A 488 13.70 6.37 9.32
C PHE A 488 15.00 5.71 8.84
N ASP A 489 16.09 6.01 9.53
CA ASP A 489 17.41 5.44 9.28
C ASP A 489 17.58 4.09 10.00
N PHE A 490 17.28 3.01 9.28
CA PHE A 490 17.47 1.65 9.78
C PHE A 490 18.93 1.32 10.11
N MET A 491 19.91 1.96 9.47
CA MET A 491 21.33 1.65 9.70
C MET A 491 21.88 2.24 11.00
N SER A 492 21.15 3.17 11.61
CA SER A 492 21.46 3.68 12.95
C SER A 492 21.30 2.60 14.05
N TYR A 493 20.60 1.50 13.76
CA TYR A 493 20.38 0.40 14.71
C TYR A 493 21.52 -0.62 14.64
N PRO A 494 22.28 -0.82 15.73
CA PRO A 494 23.43 -1.74 15.73
C PRO A 494 23.06 -3.15 15.24
N LYS A 495 21.93 -3.70 15.71
CA LYS A 495 21.41 -5.01 15.27
C LYS A 495 21.22 -5.12 13.76
N ILE A 496 20.79 -4.06 13.08
CA ILE A 496 20.60 -4.06 11.62
C ILE A 496 21.94 -3.94 10.90
N LYS A 497 22.82 -3.08 11.41
CA LYS A 497 24.12 -2.80 10.80
C LYS A 497 24.95 -4.07 10.65
N ASP A 498 24.95 -4.93 11.66
CA ASP A 498 25.84 -6.09 11.76
C ASP A 498 25.31 -7.35 11.04
N ILE A 499 24.06 -7.33 10.55
CA ILE A 499 23.50 -8.44 9.79
C ILE A 499 24.28 -8.70 8.51
N SER A 500 24.68 -9.96 8.32
CA SER A 500 25.41 -10.41 7.14
C SER A 500 24.47 -10.61 5.95
N LEU A 501 24.84 -10.05 4.80
CA LEU A 501 24.15 -10.30 3.53
C LEU A 501 24.33 -11.75 3.04
N ASN A 502 25.22 -12.53 3.63
CA ASN A 502 25.35 -13.96 3.33
C ASN A 502 24.07 -14.74 3.72
N LEU A 503 23.18 -14.16 4.52
CA LEU A 503 21.89 -14.76 4.84
C LEU A 503 20.83 -14.57 3.74
N LEU A 504 21.11 -13.75 2.73
CA LEU A 504 20.26 -13.63 1.56
C LEU A 504 20.35 -14.89 0.68
N PRO A 505 19.29 -15.20 -0.07
CA PRO A 505 19.33 -16.21 -1.12
C PRO A 505 20.51 -16.05 -2.08
N VAL A 506 21.07 -17.18 -2.52
CA VAL A 506 22.26 -17.22 -3.40
C VAL A 506 22.05 -16.38 -4.66
N ASP A 507 20.92 -16.60 -5.35
CA ASP A 507 20.51 -15.86 -6.54
C ASP A 507 20.40 -14.35 -6.33
N LEU A 508 19.89 -13.93 -5.17
CA LEU A 508 19.86 -12.51 -4.80
C LEU A 508 21.26 -11.95 -4.50
N ARG A 509 22.14 -12.72 -3.84
CA ARG A 509 23.53 -12.28 -3.61
C ARG A 509 24.28 -12.13 -4.91
N ASP A 510 24.10 -13.07 -5.84
CA ASP A 510 24.70 -13.02 -7.17
C ASP A 510 24.19 -11.78 -7.91
N TYR A 511 22.88 -11.51 -7.89
CA TYR A 511 22.31 -10.30 -8.48
C TYR A 511 22.93 -9.02 -7.91
N ILE A 512 23.10 -8.93 -6.58
CA ILE A 512 23.71 -7.78 -5.93
C ILE A 512 25.18 -7.63 -6.35
N ALA A 513 25.94 -8.73 -6.40
CA ALA A 513 27.34 -8.72 -6.82
C ALA A 513 27.53 -8.30 -8.28
N HIS A 514 26.57 -8.60 -9.16
CA HIS A 514 26.59 -8.14 -10.56
C HIS A 514 26.21 -6.66 -10.72
N CYS A 515 25.49 -6.08 -9.75
CA CYS A 515 25.05 -4.69 -9.81
C CYS A 515 25.99 -3.70 -9.10
N ALA A 516 26.81 -4.19 -8.17
CA ALA A 516 27.84 -3.42 -7.45
C ALA A 516 29.11 -3.29 -8.29
#